data_AF-A0AAW0JJJ4-F1
#
_entry.id   AF-A0AAW0JJJ4-F1
#
_cell.length_a   1.000
_cell.length_b   1.000
_cell.length_c   1.000
_cell.angle_alpha   90.00
_cell.angle_beta   90.00
_cell.angle_gamma   90.00
#
_symmetry.space_group_name_H-M   'P 1'
#
loop_
_entity.id
_entity.type
_entity.pdbx_description
1 polymer ?
#
loop_
_entity_poly.entity_id
_entity_poly.type
_entity_poly.pdbx_seq_one_letter_code
_entity_poly.pdbx_strand_id
1 'polypeptide(L)'
;MFRPRGQKLRVVDLRSVHRDFWDVWTGRKRVEPSAETSPERQRAKRLSRYTLRRHLKVVAELQLPQDEQQARLLQWAQKRRDSLQLCCVKLKIGTLPFYRVREVLKILQLEFIEELELNTACNLSTLVHFVPYISKMSHLHKVMIVRIFKGRTATVMDEERVTEIMSVFSKLSYLQHLSLDDVYFVNNHMNLLLRCLQKTPLESLSISLCKFSQT
;
A
#
# COMPACT_ATOMS: atom_id res chain seq x y z
N MET A 1 -1.87 25.90 -33.69
CA MET A 1 -2.43 25.45 -32.39
C MET A 1 -2.27 23.93 -32.28
N PHE A 2 -1.28 23.44 -31.53
CA PHE A 2 -1.05 21.99 -31.39
C PHE A 2 -2.05 21.37 -30.43
N ARG A 3 -2.97 20.53 -30.92
CA ARG A 3 -3.77 19.63 -30.07
C ARG A 3 -2.89 18.45 -29.61
N PRO A 4 -2.68 18.23 -28.30
CA PRO A 4 -2.02 17.02 -27.84
C PRO A 4 -2.94 15.83 -28.14
N ARG A 5 -2.48 14.87 -28.95
CA ARG A 5 -3.19 13.60 -29.12
C ARG A 5 -3.22 12.87 -27.78
N GLY A 6 -4.41 12.54 -27.27
CA GLY A 6 -4.59 11.90 -25.97
C GLY A 6 -3.71 10.66 -25.82
N GLN A 7 -2.84 10.66 -24.81
CA GLN A 7 -1.94 9.54 -24.56
C GLN A 7 -2.72 8.37 -23.95
N LYS A 8 -2.85 7.27 -24.70
CA LYS A 8 -3.52 6.05 -24.23
C LYS A 8 -2.74 5.42 -23.08
N LEU A 9 -3.23 5.61 -21.86
CA LEU A 9 -2.77 4.94 -20.64
C LEU A 9 -2.79 3.41 -20.87
N ARG A 10 -1.76 2.71 -20.43
CA ARG A 10 -1.79 1.23 -20.35
C ARG A 10 -2.03 0.86 -18.89
N VAL A 11 -3.09 0.11 -18.62
CA VAL A 11 -3.33 -0.50 -17.31
C VAL A 11 -2.91 -1.97 -17.39
N VAL A 12 -2.16 -2.42 -16.40
CA VAL A 12 -1.83 -3.83 -16.17
C VAL A 12 -2.33 -4.19 -14.78
N ASP A 13 -3.11 -5.26 -14.68
CA ASP A 13 -3.65 -5.76 -13.42
C ASP A 13 -2.89 -7.01 -13.01
N LEU A 14 -2.30 -7.00 -11.82
CA LEU A 14 -1.52 -8.09 -11.24
C LEU A 14 -2.24 -8.76 -10.05
N ARG A 15 -3.47 -8.35 -9.70
CA ARG A 15 -4.20 -8.85 -8.53
C ARG A 15 -4.48 -10.36 -8.55
N SER A 16 -4.55 -10.96 -9.73
CA SER A 16 -4.92 -12.38 -9.92
C SER A 16 -3.88 -13.22 -10.68
N VAL A 17 -2.65 -12.72 -10.88
CA VAL A 17 -1.68 -13.39 -11.76
C VAL A 17 -0.92 -14.48 -11.01
N HIS A 18 -1.37 -15.72 -11.20
CA HIS A 18 -0.56 -16.90 -10.90
C HIS A 18 0.64 -16.96 -11.88
N ARG A 19 1.83 -16.61 -11.38
CA ARG A 19 3.20 -16.91 -11.86
C ARG A 19 3.65 -16.55 -13.31
N ASP A 20 2.80 -16.57 -14.33
CA ASP A 20 3.27 -16.70 -15.72
C ASP A 20 3.49 -15.37 -16.49
N PHE A 21 3.18 -14.21 -15.90
CA PHE A 21 3.24 -12.93 -16.61
C PHE A 21 4.66 -12.39 -16.86
N TRP A 22 5.67 -12.84 -16.09
CA TRP A 22 7.01 -12.25 -16.10
C TRP A 22 7.90 -12.66 -17.28
N ASP A 23 7.61 -13.79 -17.95
CA ASP A 23 8.43 -14.28 -19.07
C ASP A 23 8.30 -13.41 -20.35
N VAL A 24 7.16 -12.74 -20.54
CA VAL A 24 6.92 -11.86 -21.69
C VAL A 24 7.75 -10.56 -21.62
N TRP A 25 8.13 -10.13 -20.42
CA TRP A 25 8.73 -8.80 -20.17
C TRP A 25 10.20 -8.83 -19.76
N THR A 26 10.74 -10.00 -19.39
CA THR A 26 12.16 -10.16 -18.98
C THR A 26 13.12 -10.39 -20.15
N GLY A 27 12.61 -10.50 -21.39
CA GLY A 27 13.45 -10.43 -22.61
C GLY A 27 14.34 -11.65 -22.86
N ARG A 28 13.95 -12.83 -22.37
CA ARG A 28 14.68 -14.08 -22.65
C ARG A 28 14.47 -14.48 -24.11
N LYS A 29 15.45 -14.18 -24.97
CA LYS A 29 15.45 -14.55 -26.39
C LYS A 29 15.25 -16.07 -26.59
N ARG A 30 14.30 -16.46 -27.43
CA ARG A 30 14.38 -17.71 -28.22
C ARG A 30 15.18 -17.44 -29.51
N VAL A 31 15.83 -18.48 -30.03
CA VAL A 31 16.93 -18.42 -31.01
C VAL A 31 16.75 -19.55 -32.04
N GLU A 32 16.81 -19.33 -33.36
CA GLU A 32 16.61 -18.07 -34.10
C GLU A 32 15.70 -18.31 -35.35
N PRO A 33 16.12 -18.49 -36.63
CA PRO A 33 17.39 -18.23 -37.34
C PRO A 33 17.37 -17.06 -38.37
N SER A 34 18.53 -16.43 -38.55
CA SER A 34 19.14 -15.87 -39.79
C SER A 34 18.27 -15.37 -40.97
N ALA A 35 18.45 -14.08 -41.35
CA ALA A 35 19.14 -13.69 -42.60
C ALA A 35 19.14 -12.15 -42.85
N GLU A 36 20.34 -11.61 -43.03
CA GLU A 36 20.80 -10.49 -43.89
C GLU A 36 20.20 -9.04 -43.95
N THR A 37 21.17 -8.10 -44.01
CA THR A 37 21.27 -6.77 -44.68
C THR A 37 20.22 -5.64 -44.49
N SER A 38 20.64 -4.56 -43.80
CA SER A 38 20.78 -3.17 -44.33
C SER A 38 20.87 -2.10 -43.21
N PRO A 39 21.75 -1.07 -43.31
CA PRO A 39 22.06 -0.18 -42.18
C PRO A 39 21.31 1.19 -42.14
N GLU A 40 20.02 1.28 -42.50
CA GLU A 40 19.30 2.58 -42.50
C GLU A 40 18.30 2.83 -41.35
N ARG A 41 18.17 1.91 -40.40
CA ARG A 41 17.13 1.99 -39.33
C ARG A 41 17.56 2.66 -38.01
N GLN A 42 18.70 3.36 -37.96
CA GLN A 42 19.20 3.93 -36.69
C GLN A 42 18.55 5.26 -36.26
N ARG A 43 18.05 6.11 -37.18
CA ARG A 43 17.42 7.40 -36.82
C ARG A 43 16.02 7.22 -36.22
N ALA A 44 15.21 6.30 -36.76
CA ALA A 44 13.85 6.01 -36.26
C ALA A 44 13.83 5.39 -34.84
N LYS A 45 14.85 4.60 -34.48
CA LYS A 45 14.94 3.89 -33.18
C LYS A 45 15.25 4.78 -31.96
N ARG A 46 15.58 6.07 -32.15
CA ARG A 46 15.73 7.03 -31.04
C ARG A 46 14.44 7.78 -30.71
N LEU A 47 13.59 8.06 -31.70
CA LEU A 47 12.32 8.78 -31.49
C LEU A 47 11.26 7.95 -30.74
N SER A 48 11.27 6.61 -30.88
CA SER A 48 10.28 5.74 -30.21
C SER A 48 10.46 5.61 -28.70
N ARG A 49 11.65 5.86 -28.14
CA ARG A 49 11.89 5.78 -26.68
C ARG A 49 11.32 6.97 -25.91
N TYR A 50 11.22 8.13 -26.53
CA TYR A 50 10.68 9.35 -25.90
C TYR A 50 9.18 9.54 -26.16
N THR A 51 8.70 9.18 -27.35
CA THR A 51 7.26 9.26 -27.70
C THR A 51 6.41 8.17 -27.04
N LEU A 52 7.03 7.13 -26.45
CA LEU A 52 6.34 6.08 -25.70
C LEU A 52 6.34 6.28 -24.17
N ARG A 53 6.36 7.54 -23.69
CA ARG A 53 5.91 7.89 -22.33
C ARG A 53 4.38 7.70 -22.17
N ARG A 54 3.87 6.53 -22.55
CA ARG A 54 2.55 6.07 -22.09
C ARG A 54 2.75 5.72 -20.63
N HIS A 55 2.21 6.55 -19.74
CA HIS A 55 2.17 6.26 -18.32
C HIS A 55 1.56 4.86 -18.13
N LEU A 56 2.34 3.97 -17.51
CA LEU A 56 1.93 2.60 -17.24
C LEU A 56 1.34 2.56 -15.84
N LYS A 57 0.03 2.34 -15.73
CA LYS A 57 -0.62 2.06 -14.46
C LYS A 57 -0.52 0.56 -14.19
N VAL A 58 0.09 0.18 -13.07
CA VAL A 58 0.15 -1.21 -12.61
C VAL A 58 -0.69 -1.29 -11.35
N VAL A 59 -1.75 -2.09 -11.37
CA VAL A 59 -2.60 -2.39 -10.21
C VAL A 59 -2.09 -3.69 -9.58
N ALA A 60 -1.87 -3.69 -8.27
CA ALA A 60 -1.33 -4.85 -7.56
C ALA A 60 -1.80 -4.91 -6.10
N GLU A 61 -1.65 -6.09 -5.50
CA GLU A 61 -1.71 -6.29 -4.05
C GLU A 61 -0.28 -6.53 -3.54
N LEU A 62 0.04 -6.02 -2.36
CA LEU A 62 1.38 -6.13 -1.76
C LEU A 62 1.29 -6.68 -0.35
N GLN A 63 2.24 -7.55 -0.01
CA GLN A 63 2.47 -8.02 1.36
C GLN A 63 3.87 -7.62 1.79
N LEU A 64 4.05 -7.27 3.06
CA LEU A 64 5.33 -6.95 3.67
C LEU A 64 5.59 -7.90 4.87
N PRO A 65 6.75 -8.57 4.97
CA PRO A 65 7.83 -8.61 3.98
C PRO A 65 7.37 -9.20 2.65
N GLN A 66 7.87 -8.60 1.56
CA GLN A 66 7.48 -8.94 0.19
C GLN A 66 8.26 -10.14 -0.35
N ASP A 67 7.64 -10.88 -1.26
CA ASP A 67 8.33 -11.93 -2.03
C ASP A 67 9.27 -11.35 -3.10
N GLU A 68 9.97 -12.23 -3.82
CA GLU A 68 10.92 -11.81 -4.86
C GLU A 68 10.25 -11.07 -6.04
N GLN A 69 9.03 -11.43 -6.42
CA GLN A 69 8.30 -10.81 -7.53
C GLN A 69 7.81 -9.42 -7.14
N GLN A 70 7.24 -9.28 -5.95
CA GLN A 70 6.86 -8.00 -5.36
C GLN A 70 8.07 -7.10 -5.11
N ALA A 71 9.22 -7.66 -4.69
CA ALA A 71 10.48 -6.91 -4.57
C ALA A 71 10.96 -6.37 -5.92
N ARG A 72 10.94 -7.20 -6.98
CA ARG A 72 11.25 -6.78 -8.36
C ARG A 72 10.28 -5.70 -8.85
N LEU A 73 8.98 -5.83 -8.56
CA LEU A 73 7.95 -4.83 -8.90
C LEU A 73 8.20 -3.48 -8.20
N LEU A 74 8.49 -3.48 -6.90
CA LEU A 74 8.81 -2.27 -6.14
C LEU A 74 10.07 -1.58 -6.65
N GLN A 75 11.13 -2.34 -6.94
CA GLN A 75 12.34 -1.80 -7.58
C GLN A 75 12.06 -1.20 -8.96
N TRP A 76 11.19 -1.83 -9.76
CA TRP A 76 10.83 -1.36 -11.10
C TRP A 76 10.02 -0.06 -11.03
N ALA A 77 9.04 0.03 -10.13
CA ALA A 77 8.29 1.24 -9.84
C ALA A 77 9.20 2.38 -9.35
N GLN A 78 10.12 2.08 -8.42
CA GLN A 78 11.08 3.07 -7.92
C GLN A 78 12.02 3.59 -9.01
N LYS A 79 12.51 2.73 -9.91
CA LYS A 79 13.38 3.12 -11.04
C LYS A 79 12.64 3.86 -12.16
N ARG A 80 11.30 3.86 -12.18
CA ARG A 80 10.47 4.35 -13.30
C ARG A 80 9.36 5.31 -12.91
N ARG A 81 9.46 5.97 -11.76
CA ARG A 81 8.43 6.88 -11.18
C ARG A 81 7.79 7.84 -12.20
N ASP A 82 8.58 8.41 -13.12
CA ASP A 82 8.10 9.36 -14.15
C ASP A 82 7.29 8.72 -15.30
N SER A 83 7.17 7.39 -15.33
CA SER A 83 6.53 6.64 -16.42
C SER A 83 5.68 5.45 -15.96
N LEU A 84 5.70 5.13 -14.66
CA LEU A 84 5.02 4.00 -14.05
C LEU A 84 4.35 4.45 -12.76
N GLN A 85 3.02 4.30 -12.71
CA GLN A 85 2.18 4.50 -11.55
C GLN A 85 1.84 3.14 -10.94
N LEU A 86 2.35 2.85 -9.74
CA LEU A 86 2.03 1.63 -9.00
C LEU A 86 0.86 1.92 -8.05
N CYS A 87 -0.31 1.39 -8.38
CA CYS A 87 -1.52 1.45 -7.58
C CYS A 87 -1.62 0.16 -6.75
N CYS A 88 -1.16 0.23 -5.50
CA CYS A 88 -1.41 -0.83 -4.53
C CYS A 88 -2.82 -0.65 -3.98
N VAL A 89 -3.75 -1.56 -4.30
CA VAL A 89 -5.13 -1.50 -3.79
C VAL A 89 -5.27 -2.16 -2.42
N LYS A 90 -4.41 -3.14 -2.13
CA LYS A 90 -4.40 -3.91 -0.90
C LYS A 90 -3.00 -4.05 -0.38
N LEU A 91 -2.78 -3.59 0.85
CA LEU A 91 -1.49 -3.62 1.52
C LEU A 91 -1.59 -4.42 2.82
N LYS A 92 -0.89 -5.55 2.88
CA LYS A 92 -0.69 -6.33 4.12
C LYS A 92 0.69 -6.06 4.70
N ILE A 93 0.76 -5.81 6.00
CA ILE A 93 2.01 -5.51 6.71
C ILE A 93 2.10 -6.42 7.93
N GLY A 94 2.87 -7.51 7.77
CA GLY A 94 3.23 -8.43 8.84
C GLY A 94 4.36 -7.88 9.71
N THR A 95 5.01 -8.76 10.48
CA THR A 95 6.15 -8.44 11.35
C THR A 95 7.36 -7.93 10.56
N LEU A 96 7.47 -6.61 10.40
CA LEU A 96 8.58 -5.94 9.72
C LEU A 96 8.90 -4.61 10.43
N PRO A 97 10.18 -4.26 10.71
CA PRO A 97 10.52 -2.99 11.33
C PRO A 97 10.01 -1.80 10.52
N PHE A 98 9.40 -0.82 11.20
CA PHE A 98 8.75 0.33 10.56
C PHE A 98 9.65 1.05 9.55
N TYR A 99 10.95 1.18 9.81
CA TYR A 99 11.86 1.85 8.87
C TYR A 99 11.89 1.17 7.48
N ARG A 100 11.75 -0.16 7.39
CA ARG A 100 11.67 -0.88 6.10
C ARG A 100 10.33 -0.67 5.43
N VAL A 101 9.24 -0.75 6.21
CA VAL A 101 7.88 -0.46 5.73
C VAL A 101 7.81 0.96 5.15
N ARG A 102 8.39 1.94 5.84
CA ARG A 102 8.46 3.34 5.43
C ARG A 102 9.12 3.53 4.06
N GLU A 103 10.20 2.80 3.76
CA GLU A 103 10.84 2.89 2.44
C GLU A 103 9.96 2.32 1.32
N VAL A 104 9.11 1.32 1.60
CA VAL A 104 8.07 0.87 0.66
C VAL A 104 6.95 1.91 0.52
N LEU A 105 6.44 2.46 1.63
CA LEU A 105 5.39 3.49 1.59
C LEU A 105 5.81 4.76 0.81
N LYS A 106 7.11 5.07 0.73
CA LYS A 106 7.68 6.13 -0.13
C LYS A 106 7.70 5.81 -1.64
N ILE A 107 7.42 4.56 -2.04
CA ILE A 107 7.31 4.12 -3.44
C ILE A 107 5.84 4.12 -3.88
N LEU A 108 4.92 3.87 -2.95
CA LEU A 108 3.48 3.75 -3.22
C LEU A 108 2.78 5.11 -3.29
N GLN A 109 1.71 5.16 -4.08
CA GLN A 109 0.73 6.25 -4.06
C GLN A 109 -0.42 5.84 -3.12
N LEU A 110 -0.39 6.38 -1.90
CA LEU A 110 -1.21 5.92 -0.77
C LEU A 110 -2.71 6.09 -1.01
N GLU A 111 -3.09 7.07 -1.83
CA GLU A 111 -4.47 7.35 -2.24
C GLU A 111 -5.17 6.17 -2.94
N PHE A 112 -4.43 5.20 -3.49
CA PHE A 112 -5.01 4.01 -4.14
C PHE A 112 -5.22 2.82 -3.19
N ILE A 113 -4.82 2.91 -1.92
CA ILE A 113 -4.97 1.81 -0.96
C ILE A 113 -6.41 1.80 -0.44
N GLU A 114 -7.15 0.74 -0.78
CA GLU A 114 -8.54 0.49 -0.41
C GLU A 114 -8.65 -0.47 0.78
N GLU A 115 -7.73 -1.43 0.90
CA GLU A 115 -7.62 -2.33 2.06
C GLU A 115 -6.22 -2.26 2.72
N LEU A 116 -6.18 -2.12 4.05
CA LEU A 116 -4.96 -2.17 4.87
C LEU A 116 -5.07 -3.21 5.99
N GLU A 117 -4.09 -4.11 6.07
CA GLU A 117 -3.92 -5.07 7.17
C GLU A 117 -2.59 -4.81 7.89
N LEU A 118 -2.64 -4.50 9.18
CA LEU A 118 -1.47 -4.28 10.05
C LEU A 118 -1.38 -5.39 11.10
N ASN A 119 -0.64 -6.46 10.79
CA ASN A 119 -0.36 -7.59 11.67
C ASN A 119 1.13 -7.58 12.08
N THR A 120 1.53 -6.47 12.69
CA THR A 120 2.95 -6.12 12.89
C THR A 120 3.55 -6.64 14.19
N ALA A 121 2.73 -7.18 15.09
CA ALA A 121 3.13 -7.67 16.43
C ALA A 121 3.90 -6.60 17.23
N CYS A 122 3.43 -5.35 17.22
CA CYS A 122 4.15 -4.18 17.71
C CYS A 122 3.47 -3.49 18.91
N ASN A 123 4.06 -2.38 19.39
CA ASN A 123 3.54 -1.56 20.49
C ASN A 123 3.03 -0.20 19.98
N LEU A 124 2.38 0.59 20.85
CA LEU A 124 1.89 1.94 20.51
C LEU A 124 2.96 2.83 19.86
N SER A 125 4.17 2.85 20.43
CA SER A 125 5.28 3.66 19.93
C SER A 125 5.68 3.31 18.48
N THR A 126 5.43 2.07 18.05
CA THR A 126 5.61 1.65 16.65
C THR A 126 4.38 1.97 15.80
N LEU A 127 3.18 1.70 16.32
CA LEU A 127 1.92 1.91 15.61
C LEU A 127 1.67 3.38 15.27
N VAL A 128 2.01 4.31 16.16
CA VAL A 128 1.81 5.75 15.96
C VAL A 128 2.55 6.27 14.72
N HIS A 129 3.69 5.67 14.36
CA HIS A 129 4.42 6.05 13.14
C HIS A 129 3.66 5.79 11.82
N PHE A 130 2.62 4.94 11.84
CA PHE A 130 1.76 4.72 10.68
C PHE A 130 0.70 5.81 10.49
N VAL A 131 0.30 6.54 11.54
CA VAL A 131 -0.73 7.60 11.53
C VAL A 131 -0.61 8.57 10.33
N PRO A 132 0.55 9.19 10.04
CA PRO A 132 0.68 10.14 8.92
C PRO A 132 0.63 9.50 7.53
N TYR A 133 0.71 8.16 7.44
CA TYR A 133 0.56 7.40 6.19
C TYR A 133 -0.89 6.96 6.00
N ILE A 134 -1.53 6.40 7.04
CA ILE A 134 -2.94 5.98 6.98
C ILE A 134 -3.85 7.21 6.75
N SER A 135 -3.54 8.35 7.38
CA SER A 135 -4.25 9.63 7.15
C SER A 135 -4.21 10.13 5.70
N LYS A 136 -3.40 9.52 4.80
CA LYS A 136 -3.29 9.85 3.37
C LYS A 136 -3.92 8.79 2.46
N MET A 137 -4.45 7.70 3.02
CA MET A 137 -5.16 6.66 2.28
C MET A 137 -6.62 7.08 2.13
N SER A 138 -6.87 8.00 1.21
CA SER A 138 -8.17 8.69 1.08
C SER A 138 -9.33 7.80 0.64
N HIS A 139 -9.06 6.64 0.04
CA HIS A 139 -10.08 5.67 -0.41
C HIS A 139 -10.07 4.38 0.45
N LEU A 140 -9.60 4.45 1.70
CA LEU A 140 -9.45 3.29 2.57
C LEU A 140 -10.82 2.83 3.10
N HIS A 141 -11.37 1.79 2.49
CA HIS A 141 -12.65 1.18 2.82
C HIS A 141 -12.55 0.13 3.93
N LYS A 142 -11.39 -0.53 4.05
CA LYS A 142 -11.17 -1.61 5.03
C LYS A 142 -9.85 -1.49 5.78
N VAL A 143 -9.93 -1.57 7.10
CA VAL A 143 -8.77 -1.57 8.00
C VAL A 143 -8.86 -2.76 8.94
N MET A 144 -7.77 -3.51 9.04
CA MET A 144 -7.58 -4.56 10.04
C MET A 144 -6.28 -4.29 10.80
N ILE A 145 -6.36 -4.12 12.12
CA ILE A 145 -5.20 -3.95 13.01
C ILE A 145 -5.17 -5.14 13.96
N VAL A 146 -4.02 -5.82 14.04
CA VAL A 146 -3.86 -7.10 14.72
C VAL A 146 -2.60 -7.10 15.60
N ARG A 147 -2.69 -7.65 16.82
CA ARG A 147 -1.56 -7.85 17.75
C ARG A 147 -0.81 -6.54 18.05
N ILE A 148 -1.50 -5.64 18.74
CA ILE A 148 -0.88 -4.44 19.30
C ILE A 148 -0.77 -4.63 20.80
N PHE A 149 0.45 -4.75 21.29
CA PHE A 149 0.77 -5.13 22.66
C PHE A 149 1.01 -3.93 23.57
N LYS A 150 0.69 -4.09 24.85
CA LYS A 150 0.98 -3.12 25.91
C LYS A 150 2.49 -3.03 26.15
N GLY A 151 3.00 -1.82 26.34
CA GLY A 151 4.36 -1.59 26.82
C GLY A 151 4.58 -2.14 28.23
N ARG A 152 5.84 -2.25 28.67
CA ARG A 152 6.17 -2.71 30.04
C ARG A 152 5.65 -1.78 31.14
N THR A 153 5.57 -0.49 30.84
CA THR A 153 4.99 0.56 31.69
C THR A 153 4.00 1.37 30.85
N ALA A 154 2.88 1.77 31.45
CA ALA A 154 1.99 2.76 30.85
C ALA A 154 2.47 4.17 31.25
N THR A 155 2.45 5.10 30.30
CA THR A 155 2.94 6.47 30.48
C THR A 155 1.91 7.48 29.97
N VAL A 156 1.98 8.74 30.40
CA VAL A 156 1.12 9.82 29.87
C VAL A 156 1.27 9.93 28.33
N MET A 157 2.48 9.69 27.82
CA MET A 157 2.76 9.63 26.38
C MET A 157 1.99 8.52 25.64
N ASP A 158 1.47 7.50 26.32
CA ASP A 158 0.69 6.44 25.69
C ASP A 158 -0.76 6.89 25.45
N GLU A 159 -1.36 7.66 26.35
CA GLU A 159 -2.68 8.26 26.17
C GLU A 159 -2.70 9.26 24.99
N GLU A 160 -1.63 10.05 24.85
CA GLU A 160 -1.42 10.93 23.69
C GLU A 160 -1.32 10.11 22.38
N ARG A 161 -0.53 9.03 22.37
CA ARG A 161 -0.41 8.13 21.21
C ARG A 161 -1.72 7.44 20.87
N VAL A 162 -2.49 6.98 21.86
CA VAL A 162 -3.80 6.39 21.63
C VAL A 162 -4.73 7.42 21.00
N THR A 163 -4.74 8.65 21.51
CA THR A 163 -5.52 9.75 20.94
C THR A 163 -5.11 10.05 19.50
N GLU A 164 -3.81 10.10 19.22
CA GLU A 164 -3.28 10.30 17.86
C GLU A 164 -3.70 9.16 16.91
N ILE A 165 -3.57 7.90 17.33
CA ILE A 165 -3.96 6.71 16.55
C ILE A 165 -5.47 6.69 16.29
N MET A 166 -6.31 6.89 17.32
CA MET A 166 -7.76 6.92 17.17
C MET A 166 -8.21 8.07 16.26
N SER A 167 -7.52 9.22 16.29
CA SER A 167 -7.84 10.37 15.42
C SER A 167 -7.81 10.05 13.93
N VAL A 168 -7.04 9.02 13.51
CA VAL A 168 -6.97 8.58 12.11
C VAL A 168 -8.34 8.19 11.59
N PHE A 169 -9.14 7.45 12.36
CA PHE A 169 -10.44 6.95 11.90
C PHE A 169 -11.39 8.10 11.52
N SER A 170 -11.31 9.24 12.20
CA SER A 170 -12.11 10.44 11.86
C SER A 170 -11.75 11.10 10.52
N LYS A 171 -10.61 10.72 9.92
CA LYS A 171 -10.13 11.19 8.61
C LYS A 171 -10.44 10.20 7.48
N LEU A 172 -10.85 8.98 7.80
CA LEU A 172 -11.13 7.91 6.83
C LEU A 172 -12.60 7.96 6.41
N SER A 173 -12.97 8.96 5.60
CA SER A 173 -14.37 9.23 5.21
C SER A 173 -15.07 8.12 4.43
N TYR A 174 -14.34 7.10 3.97
CA TYR A 174 -14.86 5.97 3.21
C TYR A 174 -14.79 4.63 3.97
N LEU A 175 -14.35 4.63 5.24
CA LEU A 175 -14.17 3.42 6.04
C LEU A 175 -15.52 2.73 6.29
N GLN A 176 -15.68 1.54 5.71
CA GLN A 176 -16.85 0.66 5.88
C GLN A 176 -16.56 -0.48 6.86
N HIS A 177 -15.33 -0.99 6.87
CA HIS A 177 -14.97 -2.19 7.64
C HIS A 177 -13.76 -1.93 8.54
N LEU A 178 -13.95 -1.99 9.86
CA LEU A 178 -12.88 -1.92 10.84
C LEU A 178 -12.81 -3.20 11.67
N SER A 179 -11.64 -3.83 11.72
CA SER A 179 -11.33 -4.96 12.59
C SER A 179 -10.14 -4.66 13.50
N LEU A 180 -10.30 -4.88 14.80
CA LEU A 180 -9.31 -4.67 15.84
C LEU A 180 -9.17 -5.96 16.66
N ASP A 181 -8.12 -6.74 16.39
CA ASP A 181 -7.89 -8.05 16.98
C ASP A 181 -6.63 -8.07 17.87
N ASP A 182 -6.75 -8.41 19.15
CA ASP A 182 -5.66 -8.35 20.13
C ASP A 182 -4.98 -6.95 20.17
N VAL A 183 -5.81 -5.89 20.26
CA VAL A 183 -5.38 -4.48 20.28
C VAL A 183 -5.62 -3.90 21.68
N TYR A 184 -4.61 -3.99 22.55
CA TYR A 184 -4.80 -3.87 24.01
C TYR A 184 -5.49 -2.58 24.50
N PHE A 185 -5.27 -1.45 23.82
CA PHE A 185 -5.67 -0.13 24.31
C PHE A 185 -7.13 0.22 23.99
N VAL A 186 -7.76 -0.53 23.08
CA VAL A 186 -9.13 -0.25 22.58
C VAL A 186 -10.15 -0.27 23.70
N ASN A 187 -10.03 -1.19 24.65
CA ASN A 187 -11.03 -1.41 25.69
C ASN A 187 -11.24 -0.21 26.61
N ASN A 188 -10.16 0.48 27.00
CA ASN A 188 -10.22 1.67 27.84
C ASN A 188 -10.63 2.92 27.03
N HIS A 189 -10.69 2.81 25.70
CA HIS A 189 -10.86 3.91 24.75
C HIS A 189 -12.04 3.72 23.80
N MET A 190 -12.98 2.82 24.11
CA MET A 190 -14.15 2.54 23.28
C MET A 190 -14.97 3.79 22.96
N ASN A 191 -15.19 4.66 23.95
CA ASN A 191 -15.92 5.92 23.77
C ASN A 191 -15.19 6.87 22.79
N LEU A 192 -13.85 6.88 22.83
CA LEU A 192 -13.02 7.67 21.90
C LEU A 192 -13.08 7.09 20.48
N LEU A 193 -12.96 5.77 20.34
CA LEU A 193 -13.08 5.06 19.06
C LEU A 193 -14.43 5.35 18.38
N LEU A 194 -15.53 5.17 19.12
CA LEU A 194 -16.90 5.44 18.61
C LEU A 194 -17.08 6.91 18.21
N ARG A 195 -16.54 7.85 18.99
CA ARG A 195 -16.55 9.28 18.63
C ARG A 195 -15.76 9.58 17.36
N CYS A 196 -14.61 8.93 17.16
CA CYS A 196 -13.81 9.07 15.93
C CYS A 196 -14.50 8.44 14.70
N LEU A 197 -15.29 7.37 14.88
CA LEU A 197 -16.01 6.68 13.82
C LEU A 197 -17.36 7.32 13.44
N GLN A 198 -17.89 8.26 14.23
CA GLN A 198 -19.25 8.83 14.07
C GLN A 198 -19.55 9.40 12.66
N LYS A 199 -18.53 9.83 11.91
CA LYS A 199 -18.67 10.38 10.54
C LYS A 199 -18.32 9.40 9.42
N THR A 200 -17.93 8.17 9.76
CA THR A 200 -17.54 7.13 8.78
C THR A 200 -18.76 6.30 8.37
N PRO A 201 -18.87 5.86 7.11
CA PRO A 201 -19.98 5.02 6.63
C PRO A 201 -19.77 3.55 7.06
N LEU A 202 -19.62 3.32 8.36
CA LEU A 202 -19.18 2.04 8.90
C LEU A 202 -20.29 0.98 8.84
N GLU A 203 -20.06 -0.06 8.05
CA GLU A 203 -20.95 -1.22 7.88
C GLU A 203 -20.61 -2.37 8.84
N SER A 204 -19.34 -2.50 9.24
CA SER A 204 -18.92 -3.52 10.20
C SER A 204 -17.80 -3.06 11.13
N LEU A 205 -18.01 -3.25 12.44
CA LEU A 205 -16.99 -3.14 13.46
C LEU A 205 -16.77 -4.52 14.11
N SER A 206 -15.55 -5.04 14.05
CA SER A 206 -15.14 -6.26 14.73
C SER A 206 -14.07 -5.93 15.78
N ILE A 207 -14.27 -6.39 17.02
CA ILE A 207 -13.30 -6.25 18.10
C ILE A 207 -13.17 -7.62 18.79
N SER A 208 -11.97 -8.18 18.81
CA SER A 208 -11.70 -9.53 19.33
C SER A 208 -10.40 -9.60 20.11
N LEU A 209 -10.32 -10.54 21.06
CA LEU A 209 -9.14 -10.85 21.90
C LEU A 209 -8.55 -9.69 22.74
N CYS A 210 -9.12 -8.48 22.69
CA CYS A 210 -8.73 -7.36 23.54
C CYS A 210 -9.06 -7.65 25.02
N LYS A 211 -8.05 -7.69 25.90
CA LYS A 211 -8.21 -7.96 27.34
C LYS A 211 -8.96 -6.82 28.05
N PHE A 212 -10.21 -7.04 28.46
CA PHE A 212 -10.93 -6.08 29.30
C PHE A 212 -10.35 -6.10 30.70
N SER A 213 -9.80 -4.97 31.17
CA SER A 213 -9.57 -4.80 32.61
C SER A 213 -10.92 -4.59 33.27
N GLN A 214 -11.31 -5.53 34.14
CA GLN A 214 -12.34 -5.27 35.13
C GLN A 214 -11.86 -4.11 36.02
N THR A 215 -12.68 -3.08 36.16
CA THR A 215 -12.52 -1.95 37.08
C THR A 215 -13.43 -2.15 38.28
#